data_AF-A0A366LM94-F1
#
_entry.id   AF-A0A366LM94-F1
#
_cell.length_a   1.000
_cell.length_b   1.000
_cell.length_c   1.000
_cell.angle_alpha   90.00
_cell.angle_beta   90.00
_cell.angle_gamma   90.00
#
_symmetry.space_group_name_H-M   'P 1'
#
loop_
_entity.id
_entity.type
_entity.pdbx_description
1 polymer ?
#
loop_
_entity_poly.entity_id
_entity_poly.type
_entity_poly.pdbx_seq_one_letter_code
_entity_poly.pdbx_strand_id
1 'polypeptide(L)'
;MTVLRELQNWIATKRPDLRRRKETIESQQSEWATTPSPGAPVLAAFDENLYEKAKHDPDVYAAIVNLTKATESGEVDPKTLTQLEKHADDSPFALALLTTLGATAYRKTLGETVSNKQLKKLGTPLGKLLSTASPNLPPTWHNALTADIWANRNEVRGLTQALRNGTFPHAFVMSAVKNLDMWARNRSTPDHEIVDDILTIIAKNPTRAQDYFINDPTALKYWVTTDHAEETQAQFAKILELATTTFRDQSGTPQNPSRGYWSAKFTSEFIHLEGQRIEKERFPVVPPATTALILANYISDVDRTATGRRSLESVGVYGKNDSGIPGHDNWGAYFDRRDLMSVMREAFKNDKSFTTVIAAQTAFSDLLLDHGAKKLKETGKNDFLQANGNTIGASFGMIASAAGLTKIEQGKELDESQKRKVKLVSALVNSCLAIPQTAAWPVGAGIVAAWTGIVEDALEGDFETKARKDANTTADQIWVLTQDLTAKSMLKHGLFKGSEHPWASLQDMKKSDDPRLSPYNFLHRDGKTLMNMDEMVDKNAGNFTDMYRRLDAFDRWLNDGSAGGDWIDVRTLLRQGFSDSFDRFD
;
A
#
# COMPACT_ATOMS: atom_id res chain seq x y z
N MET A 1 9.38 74.36 -29.79
CA MET A 1 10.20 73.24 -29.27
C MET A 1 9.40 72.12 -28.61
N THR A 2 8.21 72.40 -28.04
CA THR A 2 7.34 71.39 -27.39
C THR A 2 6.84 70.30 -28.35
N VAL A 3 6.44 70.69 -29.57
CA VAL A 3 5.93 69.76 -30.61
C VAL A 3 6.99 68.75 -31.09
N LEU A 4 8.25 69.18 -31.24
CA LEU A 4 9.36 68.29 -31.63
C LEU A 4 9.69 67.26 -30.54
N ARG A 5 9.59 67.66 -29.28
CA ARG A 5 9.81 66.79 -28.13
C ARG A 5 8.66 65.81 -27.91
N GLU A 6 7.42 66.22 -28.17
CA GLU A 6 6.24 65.35 -28.20
C GLU A 6 6.32 64.34 -29.35
N LEU A 7 6.76 64.76 -30.53
CA LEU A 7 6.94 63.88 -31.68
C LEU A 7 8.07 62.86 -31.45
N GLN A 8 9.18 63.28 -30.85
CA GLN A 8 10.27 62.38 -30.44
C GLN A 8 9.82 61.40 -29.35
N ASN A 9 9.06 61.85 -28.36
CA ASN A 9 8.47 60.97 -27.35
C ASN A 9 7.45 60.00 -27.96
N TRP A 10 6.65 60.44 -28.93
CA TRP A 10 5.69 59.59 -29.65
C TRP A 10 6.41 58.54 -30.49
N ILE A 11 7.47 58.91 -31.23
CA ILE A 11 8.28 57.96 -32.00
C ILE A 11 9.00 56.96 -31.06
N ALA A 12 9.56 57.43 -29.94
CA ALA A 12 10.25 56.59 -28.98
C ALA A 12 9.31 55.59 -28.28
N THR A 13 8.04 55.95 -28.06
CA THR A 13 7.05 55.10 -27.39
C THR A 13 6.25 54.22 -28.34
N LYS A 14 5.88 54.70 -29.54
CA LYS A 14 5.04 53.97 -30.49
C LYS A 14 5.81 53.07 -31.45
N ARG A 15 7.06 53.38 -31.79
CA ARG A 15 7.84 52.56 -32.74
C ARG A 15 8.16 51.15 -32.22
N PRO A 16 8.55 50.95 -30.94
CA PRO A 16 8.74 49.61 -30.39
C PRO A 16 7.44 48.81 -30.34
N ASP A 17 6.32 49.47 -30.03
CA ASP A 17 5.00 48.84 -29.97
C ASP A 17 4.50 48.43 -31.38
N LEU A 18 4.60 49.31 -32.38
CA LEU A 18 4.32 48.97 -33.78
C LEU A 18 5.21 47.83 -34.31
N ARG A 19 6.46 47.76 -33.86
CA ARG A 19 7.36 46.66 -34.20
C ARG A 19 6.90 45.35 -33.57
N ARG A 20 6.55 45.33 -32.28
CA ARG A 20 6.02 44.11 -31.63
C ARG A 20 4.70 43.66 -32.23
N ARG A 21 3.79 44.59 -32.57
CA ARG A 21 2.53 44.27 -33.29
C ARG A 21 2.80 43.63 -34.64
N LYS A 22 3.78 44.16 -35.38
CA LYS A 22 4.23 43.56 -36.64
C LYS A 22 4.80 42.17 -36.40
N GLU A 23 5.67 41.99 -35.40
CA GLU A 23 6.23 40.68 -35.01
C GLU A 23 5.13 39.68 -34.59
N THR A 24 4.05 40.13 -33.93
CA THR A 24 2.87 39.31 -33.60
C THR A 24 2.11 38.85 -34.84
N ILE A 25 1.85 39.77 -35.77
CA ILE A 25 1.20 39.44 -37.04
C ILE A 25 2.08 38.48 -37.85
N GLU A 26 3.39 38.69 -37.87
CA GLU A 26 4.35 37.83 -38.57
C GLU A 26 4.49 36.45 -37.92
N SER A 27 4.58 36.33 -36.58
CA SER A 27 4.60 35.05 -35.86
C SER A 27 3.32 34.26 -36.12
N GLN A 28 2.16 34.92 -36.02
CA GLN A 28 0.87 34.30 -36.32
C GLN A 28 0.82 33.76 -37.77
N GLN A 29 1.37 34.50 -38.73
CA GLN A 29 1.29 34.17 -40.17
C GLN A 29 2.36 33.17 -40.64
N SER A 30 3.56 33.19 -40.06
CA SER A 30 4.71 32.43 -40.55
C SER A 30 5.05 31.20 -39.70
N GLU A 31 5.00 31.34 -38.36
CA GLU A 31 5.40 30.29 -37.42
C GLU A 31 4.22 29.42 -37.00
N TRP A 32 3.03 30.01 -36.83
CA TRP A 32 1.85 29.32 -36.29
C TRP A 32 0.79 28.93 -37.32
N ALA A 33 0.73 29.57 -38.50
CA ALA A 33 -0.24 29.27 -39.55
C ALA A 33 0.36 28.47 -40.72
N THR A 34 -0.41 27.56 -41.31
CA THR A 34 -0.15 27.07 -42.67
C THR A 34 -0.63 28.10 -43.69
N THR A 35 0.15 28.25 -44.78
CA THR A 35 -0.12 29.16 -45.89
C THR A 35 -1.60 29.13 -46.30
N PRO A 36 -2.29 30.28 -46.42
CA PRO A 36 -3.71 30.28 -46.73
C PRO A 36 -3.97 29.60 -48.08
N SER A 37 -5.04 28.81 -48.14
CA SER A 37 -5.55 28.26 -49.40
C SER A 37 -5.82 29.41 -50.38
N PRO A 38 -5.53 29.26 -51.69
CA PRO A 38 -5.67 30.35 -52.65
C PRO A 38 -7.11 30.90 -52.65
N GLY A 39 -7.31 32.13 -52.19
CA GLY A 39 -8.60 32.83 -52.20
C GLY A 39 -9.20 33.20 -50.84
N ALA A 40 -8.60 32.83 -49.70
CA ALA A 40 -9.05 33.30 -48.40
C ALA A 40 -8.44 34.69 -48.04
N PRO A 41 -9.21 35.65 -47.49
CA PRO A 41 -8.65 36.91 -47.03
C PRO A 41 -7.61 36.67 -45.91
N VAL A 42 -6.38 37.13 -46.16
CA VAL A 42 -5.16 36.86 -45.37
C VAL A 42 -5.12 37.60 -44.02
N LEU A 43 -6.14 38.39 -43.70
CA LEU A 43 -6.18 39.23 -42.49
C LEU A 43 -7.37 38.83 -41.62
N ALA A 44 -7.13 37.91 -40.68
CA ALA A 44 -7.96 37.90 -39.47
C ALA A 44 -7.81 39.28 -38.80
N ALA A 45 -8.91 39.87 -38.31
CA ALA A 45 -8.84 41.15 -37.63
C ALA A 45 -7.90 41.04 -36.40
N PHE A 46 -6.92 41.93 -36.31
CA PHE A 46 -6.01 41.99 -35.17
C PHE A 46 -6.80 42.43 -33.92
N ASP A 47 -7.00 41.52 -32.99
CA ASP A 47 -7.64 41.80 -31.71
C ASP A 47 -6.65 42.50 -30.75
N GLU A 48 -6.76 43.83 -30.67
CA GLU A 48 -5.94 44.68 -29.80
C GLU A 48 -6.11 44.31 -28.32
N ASN A 49 -7.33 43.98 -27.88
CA ASN A 49 -7.61 43.63 -26.49
C ASN A 49 -6.95 42.29 -26.13
N LEU A 50 -6.96 41.34 -27.05
CA LEU A 50 -6.27 40.05 -26.86
C LEU A 50 -4.76 40.23 -26.81
N TYR A 51 -4.20 41.09 -27.66
CA TYR A 51 -2.77 41.41 -27.66
C TYR A 51 -2.31 42.07 -26.34
N GLU A 52 -3.10 43.00 -25.80
CA GLU A 52 -2.86 43.58 -24.47
C GLU A 52 -2.94 42.51 -23.36
N LYS A 53 -3.95 41.62 -23.39
CA LYS A 53 -4.08 40.54 -22.41
C LYS A 53 -2.99 39.47 -22.52
N ALA A 54 -2.44 39.26 -23.72
CA ALA A 54 -1.27 38.42 -23.98
C ALA A 54 0.05 39.09 -23.54
N LYS A 55 -0.02 40.29 -22.92
CA LYS A 55 1.13 41.08 -22.47
C LYS A 55 2.11 41.40 -23.59
N HIS A 56 1.61 41.56 -24.81
CA HIS A 56 2.40 41.84 -26.01
C HIS A 56 3.33 40.68 -26.43
N ASP A 57 3.05 39.44 -26.01
CA ASP A 57 3.77 38.24 -26.44
C ASP A 57 3.17 37.70 -27.76
N PRO A 58 3.95 37.69 -28.86
CA PRO A 58 3.54 37.19 -30.17
C PRO A 58 3.02 35.75 -30.16
N ASP A 59 3.70 34.86 -29.44
CA ASP A 59 3.43 33.43 -29.45
C ASP A 59 2.21 33.11 -28.59
N VAL A 60 2.05 33.79 -27.45
CA VAL A 60 0.85 33.66 -26.61
C VAL A 60 -0.39 34.13 -27.37
N TYR A 61 -0.27 35.26 -28.09
CA TYR A 61 -1.35 35.76 -28.94
C TYR A 61 -1.73 34.74 -30.03
N ALA A 62 -0.73 34.25 -30.78
CA ALA A 62 -0.95 33.30 -31.86
C ALA A 62 -1.55 31.98 -31.34
N ALA A 63 -1.08 31.48 -30.19
CA ALA A 63 -1.61 30.29 -29.55
C ALA A 63 -3.10 30.43 -29.21
N ILE A 64 -3.53 31.56 -28.62
CA ILE A 64 -4.93 31.76 -28.24
C ILE A 64 -5.82 31.85 -29.48
N VAL A 65 -5.41 32.61 -30.50
CA VAL A 65 -6.18 32.73 -31.73
C VAL A 65 -6.36 31.36 -32.40
N ASN A 66 -5.29 30.56 -32.49
CA ASN A 66 -5.36 29.25 -33.13
C ASN A 66 -6.10 28.20 -32.29
N LEU A 67 -5.98 28.22 -30.96
CA LEU A 67 -6.76 27.35 -30.08
C LEU A 67 -8.26 27.68 -30.12
N THR A 68 -8.61 28.97 -30.15
CA THR A 68 -10.01 29.42 -30.27
C THR A 68 -10.59 28.97 -31.61
N LYS A 69 -9.87 29.22 -32.71
CA LYS A 69 -10.26 28.74 -34.05
C LYS A 69 -10.41 27.23 -34.10
N ALA A 70 -9.46 26.47 -33.52
CA ALA A 70 -9.52 25.01 -33.52
C ALA A 70 -10.73 24.49 -32.73
N THR A 71 -11.08 25.15 -31.63
CA THR A 71 -12.26 24.84 -30.82
C THR A 71 -13.56 25.13 -31.59
N GLU A 72 -13.61 26.23 -32.33
CA GLU A 72 -14.78 26.63 -33.15
C GLU A 72 -14.94 25.78 -34.42
N SER A 73 -13.84 25.46 -35.11
CA SER A 73 -13.85 24.71 -36.37
C SER A 73 -13.87 23.20 -36.17
N GLY A 74 -13.41 22.72 -35.01
CA GLY A 74 -13.20 21.31 -34.76
C GLY A 74 -11.94 20.73 -35.41
N GLU A 75 -11.05 21.56 -35.97
CA GLU A 75 -9.82 21.12 -36.64
C GLU A 75 -8.59 21.82 -36.06
N VAL A 76 -7.55 21.05 -35.74
CA VAL A 76 -6.26 21.59 -35.30
C VAL A 76 -5.25 21.54 -36.44
N ASP A 77 -4.68 22.70 -36.75
CA ASP A 77 -3.60 22.81 -37.72
C ASP A 77 -2.30 22.12 -37.21
N PRO A 78 -1.60 21.31 -38.04
CA PRO A 78 -0.37 20.63 -37.63
C PRO A 78 0.75 21.56 -37.14
N LYS A 79 0.87 22.79 -37.67
CA LYS A 79 1.87 23.73 -37.16
C LYS A 79 1.47 24.28 -35.80
N THR A 80 0.19 24.58 -35.59
CA THR A 80 -0.33 24.97 -34.26
C THR A 80 -0.02 23.90 -33.22
N LEU A 81 -0.24 22.61 -33.54
CA LEU A 81 0.12 21.50 -32.67
C LEU A 81 1.63 21.49 -32.37
N THR A 82 2.46 21.61 -33.41
CA THR A 82 3.94 21.60 -33.28
C THR A 82 4.45 22.75 -32.40
N GLN A 83 3.91 23.95 -32.56
CA GLN A 83 4.32 25.10 -31.75
C GLN A 83 3.87 24.95 -30.30
N LEU A 84 2.65 24.45 -30.05
CA LEU A 84 2.21 24.14 -28.68
C LEU A 84 3.11 23.09 -28.02
N GLU A 85 3.53 22.06 -28.75
CA GLU A 85 4.47 21.05 -28.26
C GLU A 85 5.85 21.63 -27.95
N LYS A 86 6.37 22.49 -28.84
CA LYS A 86 7.67 23.16 -28.67
C LYS A 86 7.70 24.04 -27.44
N HIS A 87 6.61 24.76 -27.15
CA HIS A 87 6.52 25.70 -26.04
C HIS A 87 5.87 25.12 -24.77
N ALA A 88 5.50 23.83 -24.77
CA ALA A 88 4.80 23.20 -23.64
C ALA A 88 5.59 23.22 -22.32
N ASP A 89 6.91 23.17 -22.41
CA ASP A 89 7.82 23.17 -21.25
C ASP A 89 8.37 24.58 -20.91
N ASP A 90 7.95 25.62 -21.66
CA ASP A 90 8.30 27.01 -21.40
C ASP A 90 7.37 27.62 -20.34
N SER A 91 7.88 27.81 -19.12
CA SER A 91 7.08 28.27 -17.98
C SER A 91 6.52 29.68 -18.13
N PRO A 92 7.30 30.71 -18.53
CA PRO A 92 6.76 32.02 -18.89
C PRO A 92 5.63 31.96 -19.92
N PHE A 93 5.82 31.21 -21.01
CA PHE A 93 4.82 31.06 -22.07
C PHE A 93 3.56 30.37 -21.54
N ALA A 94 3.70 29.21 -20.88
CA ALA A 94 2.58 28.43 -20.38
C ALA A 94 1.72 29.22 -19.37
N LEU A 95 2.39 29.94 -18.45
CA LEU A 95 1.69 30.79 -17.48
C LEU A 95 0.95 31.94 -18.17
N ALA A 96 1.60 32.65 -19.10
CA ALA A 96 0.97 33.73 -19.84
C ALA A 96 -0.24 33.21 -20.63
N LEU A 97 -0.07 32.13 -21.40
CA LEU A 97 -1.13 31.50 -22.17
C LEU A 97 -2.34 31.12 -21.32
N LEU A 98 -2.15 30.38 -20.22
CA LEU A 98 -3.28 29.93 -19.40
C LEU A 98 -3.95 31.05 -18.63
N THR A 99 -3.20 32.07 -18.18
CA THR A 99 -3.81 33.24 -17.54
C THR A 99 -4.61 34.09 -18.51
N THR A 100 -4.12 34.27 -19.75
CA THR A 100 -4.82 35.04 -20.79
C THR A 100 -6.04 34.29 -21.34
N LEU A 101 -5.95 32.98 -21.58
CA LEU A 101 -7.07 32.15 -22.01
C LEU A 101 -8.16 32.06 -20.93
N GLY A 102 -7.73 31.95 -19.66
CA GLY A 102 -8.62 31.80 -18.51
C GLY A 102 -9.08 30.35 -18.30
N ALA A 103 -9.36 30.01 -17.04
CA ALA A 103 -9.61 28.63 -16.62
C ALA A 103 -10.84 27.99 -17.29
N THR A 104 -11.92 28.75 -17.48
CA THR A 104 -13.17 28.26 -18.11
C THR A 104 -12.98 27.95 -19.59
N ALA A 105 -12.34 28.84 -20.35
CA ALA A 105 -12.09 28.61 -21.78
C ALA A 105 -11.08 27.47 -21.99
N TYR A 106 -10.05 27.41 -21.14
CA TYR A 106 -9.11 26.29 -21.13
C TYR A 106 -9.80 24.95 -20.86
N ARG A 107 -10.67 24.88 -19.84
CA ARG A 107 -11.47 23.67 -19.55
C ARG A 107 -12.36 23.26 -20.72
N LYS A 108 -13.06 24.20 -21.36
CA LYS A 108 -13.87 23.92 -22.56
C LYS A 108 -13.04 23.35 -23.70
N THR A 109 -11.86 23.92 -23.94
CA THR A 109 -10.90 23.43 -24.93
C THR A 109 -10.50 21.97 -24.64
N LEU A 110 -10.20 21.64 -23.38
CA LEU A 110 -9.94 20.25 -22.98
C LEU A 110 -11.14 19.33 -23.24
N GLY A 111 -12.37 19.81 -23.00
CA GLY A 111 -13.59 19.07 -23.33
C GLY A 111 -13.69 18.71 -24.82
N GLU A 112 -13.32 19.63 -25.71
CA GLU A 112 -13.33 19.38 -27.15
C GLU A 112 -12.30 18.33 -27.60
N THR A 113 -11.19 18.18 -26.87
CA THR A 113 -10.21 17.11 -27.16
C THR A 113 -10.77 15.70 -26.92
N VAL A 114 -11.86 15.59 -26.15
CA VAL A 114 -12.53 14.31 -25.86
C VAL A 114 -13.62 14.02 -26.90
N SER A 115 -14.45 15.00 -27.25
CA SER A 115 -15.56 14.85 -28.21
C SER A 115 -15.08 14.74 -29.65
N ASN A 116 -13.97 15.39 -30.01
CA ASN A 116 -13.53 15.53 -31.39
C ASN A 116 -12.22 14.76 -31.67
N LYS A 117 -12.30 13.78 -32.59
CA LYS A 117 -11.15 12.94 -32.99
C LYS A 117 -9.98 13.75 -33.55
N GLN A 118 -10.23 14.86 -34.25
CA GLN A 118 -9.18 15.71 -34.81
C GLN A 118 -8.48 16.51 -33.71
N LEU A 119 -9.23 17.01 -32.72
CA LEU A 119 -8.69 17.77 -31.60
C LEU A 119 -8.07 16.90 -30.50
N LYS A 120 -8.28 15.58 -30.52
CA LYS A 120 -7.69 14.64 -29.55
C LYS A 120 -6.17 14.81 -29.38
N LYS A 121 -5.47 15.17 -30.45
CA LYS A 121 -4.01 15.39 -30.44
C LYS A 121 -3.59 16.58 -29.55
N LEU A 122 -4.48 17.55 -29.31
CA LEU A 122 -4.22 18.68 -28.41
C LEU A 122 -4.22 18.31 -26.93
N GLY A 123 -4.82 17.18 -26.54
CA GLY A 123 -4.97 16.82 -25.13
C GLY A 123 -3.63 16.71 -24.39
N THR A 124 -2.61 16.10 -25.02
CA THR A 124 -1.28 15.94 -24.41
C THR A 124 -0.53 17.27 -24.27
N PRO A 125 -0.37 18.10 -25.32
CA PRO A 125 0.27 19.42 -25.19
C PRO A 125 -0.44 20.33 -24.19
N LEU A 126 -1.77 20.37 -24.18
CA LEU A 126 -2.53 21.15 -23.20
C LEU A 126 -2.28 20.64 -21.77
N GLY A 127 -2.29 19.32 -21.55
CA GLY A 127 -1.93 18.72 -20.27
C GLY A 127 -0.52 19.11 -19.79
N LYS A 128 0.46 19.15 -20.69
CA LYS A 128 1.82 19.62 -20.38
C LYS A 128 1.84 21.10 -20.02
N LEU A 129 1.18 21.97 -20.79
CA LEU A 129 1.08 23.40 -20.48
C LEU A 129 0.47 23.64 -19.09
N LEU A 130 -0.60 22.91 -18.74
CA LEU A 130 -1.18 22.96 -17.39
C LEU A 130 -0.17 22.52 -16.33
N SER A 131 0.55 21.42 -16.59
CA SER A 131 1.60 20.92 -15.71
C SER A 131 2.66 21.98 -15.44
N THR A 132 3.20 22.60 -16.49
CA THR A 132 4.26 23.61 -16.44
C THR A 132 3.81 24.90 -15.76
N ALA A 133 2.57 25.34 -15.98
CA ALA A 133 2.04 26.58 -15.41
C ALA A 133 1.50 26.42 -13.98
N SER A 134 1.01 25.23 -13.61
CA SER A 134 0.30 24.99 -12.34
C SER A 134 1.01 25.45 -11.05
N PRO A 135 2.35 25.47 -10.92
CA PRO A 135 2.99 26.01 -9.72
C PRO A 135 2.79 27.52 -9.52
N ASN A 136 2.56 28.27 -10.61
CA ASN A 136 2.53 29.73 -10.61
C ASN A 136 1.15 30.32 -10.93
N LEU A 137 0.16 29.47 -11.17
CA LEU A 137 -1.22 29.92 -11.40
C LEU A 137 -1.85 30.42 -10.08
N PRO A 138 -2.64 31.51 -10.13
CA PRO A 138 -3.22 32.08 -8.92
C PRO A 138 -4.39 31.21 -8.39
N PRO A 139 -4.68 31.23 -7.08
CA PRO A 139 -5.79 30.46 -6.50
C PRO A 139 -7.15 30.72 -7.15
N THR A 140 -7.40 31.94 -7.63
CA THR A 140 -8.63 32.28 -8.36
C THR A 140 -8.77 31.51 -9.66
N TRP A 141 -7.66 31.28 -10.37
CA TRP A 141 -7.65 30.47 -11.59
C TRP A 141 -7.89 28.99 -11.25
N HIS A 142 -7.24 28.47 -10.20
CA HIS A 142 -7.45 27.09 -9.73
C HIS A 142 -8.92 26.83 -9.38
N ASN A 143 -9.55 27.74 -8.63
CA ASN A 143 -10.96 27.61 -8.26
C ASN A 143 -11.86 27.66 -9.49
N ALA A 144 -11.59 28.56 -10.44
CA ALA A 144 -12.35 28.69 -11.68
C ALA A 144 -12.22 27.48 -12.60
N LEU A 145 -11.08 26.76 -12.57
CA LEU A 145 -10.86 25.56 -13.37
C LEU A 145 -11.91 24.48 -13.08
N THR A 146 -12.34 24.34 -11.84
CA THR A 146 -13.37 23.36 -11.45
C THR A 146 -14.72 23.98 -11.09
N ALA A 147 -14.86 25.32 -11.18
CA ALA A 147 -16.13 26.00 -10.95
C ALA A 147 -17.17 25.61 -12.02
N ASP A 148 -18.38 25.26 -11.60
CA ASP A 148 -19.48 24.88 -12.51
C ASP A 148 -19.19 23.68 -13.42
N ILE A 149 -18.20 22.84 -13.06
CA ILE A 149 -17.82 21.64 -13.83
C ILE A 149 -18.96 20.61 -13.93
N TRP A 150 -20.00 20.79 -13.10
CA TRP A 150 -21.26 20.04 -13.06
C TRP A 150 -22.02 19.99 -14.38
N ALA A 151 -21.82 20.97 -15.27
CA ALA A 151 -22.60 21.10 -16.49
C ALA A 151 -22.16 20.20 -17.66
N ASN A 152 -20.89 19.78 -17.74
CA ASN A 152 -20.35 19.14 -18.95
C ASN A 152 -19.42 17.96 -18.66
N ARG A 153 -19.86 16.75 -19.07
CA ARG A 153 -19.11 15.50 -18.91
C ARG A 153 -17.76 15.52 -19.67
N ASN A 154 -17.70 16.09 -20.86
CA ASN A 154 -16.48 16.09 -21.67
C ASN A 154 -15.41 16.97 -21.05
N GLU A 155 -15.80 18.10 -20.46
CA GLU A 155 -14.90 19.00 -19.73
C GLU A 155 -14.24 18.29 -18.52
N VAL A 156 -15.03 17.50 -17.79
CA VAL A 156 -14.52 16.68 -16.67
C VAL A 156 -13.49 15.67 -17.19
N ARG A 157 -13.84 14.91 -18.23
CA ARG A 157 -12.97 13.89 -18.81
C ARG A 157 -11.68 14.46 -19.41
N GLY A 158 -11.77 15.62 -20.08
CA GLY A 158 -10.60 16.31 -20.61
C GLY A 158 -9.66 16.76 -19.51
N LEU A 159 -10.21 17.27 -18.40
CA LEU A 159 -9.42 17.67 -17.24
C LEU A 159 -8.78 16.48 -16.52
N THR A 160 -9.50 15.37 -16.30
CA THR A 160 -8.90 14.18 -15.69
C THR A 160 -7.78 13.60 -16.55
N GLN A 161 -7.95 13.54 -17.87
CA GLN A 161 -6.88 13.09 -18.78
C GLN A 161 -5.65 14.01 -18.75
N ALA A 162 -5.86 15.34 -18.68
CA ALA A 162 -4.76 16.30 -18.54
C ALA A 162 -4.00 16.09 -17.21
N LEU A 163 -4.74 15.94 -16.09
CA LEU A 163 -4.16 15.69 -14.77
C LEU A 163 -3.43 14.34 -14.69
N ARG A 164 -3.93 13.32 -15.40
CA ARG A 164 -3.32 11.99 -15.45
C ARG A 164 -1.99 11.98 -16.18
N ASN A 165 -1.76 12.87 -17.15
CA ASN A 165 -0.57 12.82 -17.99
C ASN A 165 0.52 13.84 -17.60
N GLY A 166 0.26 14.73 -16.65
CA GLY A 166 1.23 15.74 -16.18
C GLY A 166 1.80 15.51 -14.77
N THR A 167 2.74 16.37 -14.40
CA THR A 167 3.35 16.47 -13.06
C THR A 167 2.94 17.78 -12.40
N PHE A 168 2.08 17.68 -11.39
CA PHE A 168 1.44 18.84 -10.77
C PHE A 168 1.84 19.01 -9.31
N PRO A 169 1.87 20.26 -8.77
CA PRO A 169 1.94 20.51 -7.35
C PRO A 169 0.86 19.75 -6.59
N HIS A 170 1.18 19.25 -5.40
CA HIS A 170 0.25 18.49 -4.57
C HIS A 170 -1.06 19.25 -4.33
N ALA A 171 -0.99 20.50 -3.87
CA ALA A 171 -2.17 21.31 -3.56
C ALA A 171 -3.08 21.54 -4.77
N PHE A 172 -2.50 21.70 -5.96
CA PHE A 172 -3.25 21.85 -7.21
C PHE A 172 -4.08 20.60 -7.51
N VAL A 173 -3.44 19.42 -7.44
CA VAL A 173 -4.13 18.13 -7.67
C VAL A 173 -5.23 17.91 -6.65
N MET A 174 -4.96 18.09 -5.36
CA MET A 174 -5.96 17.84 -4.31
C MET A 174 -7.18 18.75 -4.42
N SER A 175 -6.97 20.03 -4.79
CA SER A 175 -8.06 20.97 -5.05
C SER A 175 -8.93 20.52 -6.22
N ALA A 176 -8.31 20.12 -7.34
CA ALA A 176 -9.03 19.66 -8.51
C ALA A 176 -9.77 18.34 -8.26
N VAL A 177 -9.08 17.34 -7.69
CA VAL A 177 -9.61 16.01 -7.36
C VAL A 177 -10.84 16.12 -6.45
N LYS A 178 -10.81 16.98 -5.42
CA LYS A 178 -11.96 17.17 -4.53
C LYS A 178 -13.24 17.51 -5.30
N ASN A 179 -13.17 18.45 -6.24
CA ASN A 179 -14.33 18.88 -7.00
C ASN A 179 -14.76 17.86 -8.06
N LEU A 180 -13.79 17.19 -8.69
CA LEU A 180 -14.05 16.12 -9.66
C LEU A 180 -14.68 14.87 -9.02
N ASP A 181 -14.23 14.51 -7.82
CA ASP A 181 -14.73 13.36 -7.07
C ASP A 181 -16.13 13.62 -6.50
N MET A 182 -16.40 14.81 -5.95
CA MET A 182 -17.77 15.20 -5.58
C MET A 182 -18.70 15.22 -6.81
N TRP A 183 -18.18 15.66 -7.96
CA TRP A 183 -18.90 15.57 -9.23
C TRP A 183 -19.29 14.14 -9.59
N ALA A 184 -18.34 13.22 -9.50
CA ALA A 184 -18.59 11.82 -9.83
C ALA A 184 -19.60 11.16 -8.87
N ARG A 185 -19.47 11.42 -7.56
CA ARG A 185 -20.32 10.83 -6.52
C ARG A 185 -21.76 11.35 -6.50
N ASN A 186 -22.00 12.59 -6.93
CA ASN A 186 -23.34 13.17 -6.96
C ASN A 186 -24.19 12.74 -8.16
N ARG A 187 -23.65 11.93 -9.08
CA ARG A 187 -24.40 11.41 -10.22
C ARG A 187 -25.20 10.17 -9.83
N SER A 188 -26.40 10.03 -10.41
CA SER A 188 -27.21 8.82 -10.27
C SER A 188 -26.53 7.57 -10.87
N THR A 189 -25.68 7.78 -11.87
CA THR A 189 -24.81 6.76 -12.49
C THR A 189 -23.38 7.31 -12.53
N PRO A 190 -22.47 6.76 -11.69
CA PRO A 190 -21.06 7.13 -11.73
C PRO A 190 -20.44 6.85 -13.10
N ASP A 191 -19.62 7.78 -13.57
CA ASP A 191 -18.84 7.58 -14.80
C ASP A 191 -17.53 6.88 -14.44
N HIS A 192 -17.51 5.56 -14.58
CA HIS A 192 -16.39 4.71 -14.14
C HIS A 192 -15.05 5.13 -14.74
N GLU A 193 -14.99 5.56 -16.00
CA GLU A 193 -13.74 6.00 -16.63
C GLU A 193 -13.16 7.26 -15.94
N ILE A 194 -14.01 8.21 -15.57
CA ILE A 194 -13.62 9.45 -14.89
C ILE A 194 -13.18 9.15 -13.45
N VAL A 195 -13.94 8.29 -12.78
CA VAL A 195 -13.62 7.82 -11.43
C VAL A 195 -12.25 7.14 -11.42
N ASP A 196 -11.99 6.22 -12.36
CA ASP A 196 -10.74 5.47 -12.43
C ASP A 196 -9.55 6.39 -12.75
N ASP A 197 -9.75 7.40 -13.60
CA ASP A 197 -8.73 8.44 -13.83
C ASP A 197 -8.42 9.22 -12.54
N ILE A 198 -9.45 9.62 -11.77
CA ILE A 198 -9.27 10.32 -10.49
C ILE A 198 -8.47 9.45 -9.52
N LEU A 199 -8.85 8.19 -9.36
CA LEU A 199 -8.15 7.27 -8.46
C LEU A 199 -6.70 7.03 -8.93
N THR A 200 -6.48 6.89 -10.24
CA THR A 200 -5.13 6.77 -10.82
C THR A 200 -4.27 8.00 -10.52
N ILE A 201 -4.82 9.22 -10.59
CA ILE A 201 -4.11 10.47 -10.29
C ILE A 201 -3.69 10.51 -8.81
N ILE A 202 -4.58 10.07 -7.90
CA ILE A 202 -4.32 9.99 -6.46
C ILE A 202 -3.22 8.96 -6.16
N ALA A 203 -3.32 7.77 -6.77
CA ALA A 203 -2.41 6.64 -6.54
C ALA A 203 -0.94 6.92 -6.94
N LYS A 204 -0.67 7.95 -7.74
CA LYS A 204 0.71 8.35 -8.11
C LYS A 204 1.57 8.85 -6.96
N ASN A 205 0.97 9.25 -5.84
CA ASN A 205 1.70 9.83 -4.73
C ASN A 205 1.07 9.42 -3.38
N PRO A 206 1.82 8.75 -2.48
CA PRO A 206 1.29 8.30 -1.19
C PRO A 206 0.73 9.42 -0.31
N THR A 207 1.32 10.62 -0.36
CA THR A 207 0.83 11.82 0.32
C THR A 207 -0.55 12.21 -0.20
N ARG A 208 -0.79 12.13 -1.52
CA ARG A 208 -2.12 12.41 -2.10
C ARG A 208 -3.15 11.36 -1.70
N ALA A 209 -2.75 10.08 -1.69
CA ALA A 209 -3.62 8.98 -1.25
C ALA A 209 -4.11 9.19 0.18
N GLN A 210 -3.21 9.58 1.09
CA GLN A 210 -3.58 9.88 2.47
C GLN A 210 -4.43 11.15 2.56
N ASP A 211 -4.02 12.23 1.90
CA ASP A 211 -4.70 13.52 1.98
C ASP A 211 -6.09 13.49 1.33
N TYR A 212 -6.37 12.53 0.43
CA TYR A 212 -7.72 12.27 -0.10
C TYR A 212 -8.70 11.90 1.03
N PHE A 213 -8.34 10.93 1.87
CA PHE A 213 -9.18 10.52 3.00
C PHE A 213 -9.18 11.55 4.15
N ILE A 214 -8.09 12.31 4.35
CA ILE A 214 -8.06 13.40 5.35
C ILE A 214 -9.04 14.52 4.95
N ASN A 215 -9.03 14.92 3.67
CA ASN A 215 -9.85 16.02 3.18
C ASN A 215 -11.33 15.65 2.99
N ASP A 216 -11.63 14.36 2.86
CA ASP A 216 -12.99 13.83 2.88
C ASP A 216 -13.11 12.59 3.78
N PRO A 217 -13.50 12.77 5.05
CA PRO A 217 -13.70 11.67 5.99
C PRO A 217 -14.80 10.68 5.60
N THR A 218 -15.66 11.01 4.63
CA THR A 218 -16.74 10.11 4.17
C THR A 218 -16.30 9.18 3.04
N ALA A 219 -15.16 9.48 2.39
CA ALA A 219 -14.70 8.77 1.20
C ALA A 219 -14.42 7.29 1.49
N LEU A 220 -13.71 6.96 2.59
CA LEU A 220 -13.38 5.58 2.93
C LEU A 220 -14.63 4.72 3.11
N LYS A 221 -15.60 5.22 3.89
CA LYS A 221 -16.90 4.56 4.08
C LYS A 221 -17.66 4.41 2.76
N TYR A 222 -17.70 5.45 1.94
CA TYR A 222 -18.36 5.40 0.64
C TYR A 222 -17.80 4.25 -0.21
N TRP A 223 -16.47 4.19 -0.36
CA TRP A 223 -15.80 3.18 -1.18
C TRP A 223 -15.99 1.76 -0.63
N VAL A 224 -15.80 1.55 0.67
CA VAL A 224 -15.89 0.19 1.25
C VAL A 224 -17.33 -0.35 1.26
N THR A 225 -18.32 0.54 1.35
CA THR A 225 -19.73 0.12 1.54
C THR A 225 -20.60 0.24 0.30
N THR A 226 -20.07 0.70 -0.84
CA THR A 226 -20.83 0.84 -2.09
C THR A 226 -20.30 -0.11 -3.16
N ASP A 227 -21.16 -0.58 -4.05
CA ASP A 227 -20.75 -1.44 -5.15
C ASP A 227 -20.05 -0.62 -6.24
N HIS A 228 -18.91 -1.13 -6.72
CA HIS A 228 -18.07 -0.50 -7.74
C HIS A 228 -17.63 -1.53 -8.78
N ALA A 229 -17.29 -1.07 -10.00
CA ALA A 229 -16.71 -1.92 -11.02
C ALA A 229 -15.33 -2.46 -10.58
N GLU A 230 -14.94 -3.65 -11.03
CA GLU A 230 -13.70 -4.33 -10.61
C GLU A 230 -12.43 -3.49 -10.87
N GLU A 231 -12.35 -2.78 -12.01
CA GLU A 231 -11.23 -1.89 -12.31
C GLU A 231 -11.12 -0.73 -11.30
N THR A 232 -12.25 -0.15 -10.93
CA THR A 232 -12.36 0.89 -9.91
C THR A 232 -11.94 0.37 -8.52
N GLN A 233 -12.35 -0.86 -8.18
CA GLN A 233 -11.97 -1.53 -6.93
C GLN A 233 -10.44 -1.69 -6.83
N ALA A 234 -9.77 -2.10 -7.90
CA ALA A 234 -8.32 -2.27 -7.94
C ALA A 234 -7.57 -0.94 -7.71
N GLN A 235 -8.05 0.16 -8.31
CA GLN A 235 -7.46 1.49 -8.11
C GLN A 235 -7.69 2.01 -6.68
N PHE A 236 -8.90 1.82 -6.14
CA PHE A 236 -9.22 2.17 -4.77
C PHE A 236 -8.32 1.39 -3.78
N ALA A 237 -8.18 0.08 -3.97
CA ALA A 237 -7.30 -0.75 -3.15
C ALA A 237 -5.86 -0.25 -3.15
N LYS A 238 -5.35 0.22 -4.31
CA LYS A 238 -3.99 0.79 -4.37
C LYS A 238 -3.85 2.07 -3.57
N ILE A 239 -4.84 2.96 -3.62
CA ILE A 239 -4.85 4.20 -2.83
C ILE A 239 -4.89 3.86 -1.34
N LEU A 240 -5.77 2.95 -0.95
CA LEU A 240 -5.90 2.51 0.44
C LEU A 240 -4.59 1.93 0.96
N GLU A 241 -3.95 1.03 0.21
CA GLU A 241 -2.63 0.47 0.53
C GLU A 241 -1.61 1.58 0.77
N LEU A 242 -1.49 2.54 -0.15
CA LEU A 242 -0.55 3.65 -0.03
C LEU A 242 -0.83 4.53 1.20
N ALA A 243 -2.10 4.85 1.45
CA ALA A 243 -2.53 5.70 2.55
C ALA A 243 -2.29 5.05 3.93
N THR A 244 -2.35 3.72 4.01
CA THR A 244 -2.26 2.95 5.26
C THR A 244 -0.86 2.42 5.55
N THR A 245 -0.06 2.09 4.53
CA THR A 245 1.21 1.37 4.73
C THR A 245 2.47 2.20 4.50
N THR A 246 2.40 3.34 3.80
CA THR A 246 3.61 4.10 3.44
C THR A 246 4.21 4.88 4.61
N PHE A 247 3.36 5.50 5.44
CA PHE A 247 3.81 6.34 6.55
C PHE A 247 3.64 5.58 7.87
N ARG A 248 4.74 5.10 8.43
CA ARG A 248 4.78 4.39 9.73
C ARG A 248 5.76 5.12 10.63
N ASP A 249 5.24 6.09 11.39
CA ASP A 249 5.96 6.87 12.39
C ASP A 249 5.12 6.99 13.68
N GLN A 250 5.72 7.47 14.77
CA GLN A 250 5.01 7.81 16.03
C GLN A 250 5.18 9.29 16.42
N SER A 251 5.45 10.16 15.45
CA SER A 251 5.60 11.60 15.69
C SER A 251 4.25 12.30 15.90
N GLY A 252 4.25 13.53 16.41
CA GLY A 252 3.03 14.33 16.59
C GLY A 252 2.16 13.87 17.77
N THR A 253 0.91 14.31 17.79
CA THR A 253 -0.09 13.99 18.83
C THR A 253 -1.47 13.80 18.20
N PRO A 254 -2.48 13.24 18.90
CA PRO A 254 -3.84 13.17 18.34
C PRO A 254 -4.43 14.54 17.95
N GLN A 255 -4.00 15.62 18.63
CA GLN A 255 -4.42 17.00 18.33
C GLN A 255 -3.63 17.62 17.16
N ASN A 256 -2.41 17.15 16.91
CA ASN A 256 -1.58 17.53 15.76
C ASN A 256 -1.02 16.26 15.11
N PRO A 257 -1.87 15.53 14.36
CA PRO A 257 -1.58 14.17 13.91
C PRO A 257 -0.48 14.15 12.85
N SER A 258 0.48 13.23 13.00
CA SER A 258 1.43 12.92 11.95
C SER A 258 0.80 12.08 10.84
N ARG A 259 1.56 11.83 9.76
CA ARG A 259 1.13 10.91 8.70
C ARG A 259 0.99 9.48 9.23
N GLY A 260 1.88 9.02 10.11
CA GLY A 260 1.74 7.73 10.79
C GLY A 260 0.44 7.61 11.58
N TYR A 261 0.01 8.68 12.27
CA TYR A 261 -1.28 8.70 12.98
C TYR A 261 -2.45 8.49 12.02
N TRP A 262 -2.47 9.19 10.88
CA TRP A 262 -3.53 9.05 9.88
C TRP A 262 -3.53 7.67 9.22
N SER A 263 -2.37 7.11 8.91
CA SER A 263 -2.25 5.74 8.40
C SER A 263 -2.86 4.73 9.36
N ALA A 264 -2.58 4.85 10.66
CA ALA A 264 -3.17 4.00 11.68
C ALA A 264 -4.69 4.19 11.81
N LYS A 265 -5.16 5.44 11.77
CA LYS A 265 -6.59 5.77 11.82
C LYS A 265 -7.35 5.15 10.66
N PHE A 266 -6.86 5.32 9.44
CA PHE A 266 -7.49 4.76 8.23
C PHE A 266 -7.46 3.24 8.23
N THR A 267 -6.40 2.64 8.75
CA THR A 267 -6.31 1.17 8.88
C THR A 267 -7.36 0.64 9.85
N SER A 268 -7.51 1.27 11.03
CA SER A 268 -8.54 0.94 12.01
C SER A 268 -9.95 1.07 11.42
N GLU A 269 -10.23 2.19 10.76
CA GLU A 269 -11.53 2.45 10.15
C GLU A 269 -11.83 1.49 9.00
N PHE A 270 -10.84 1.17 8.17
CA PHE A 270 -10.96 0.20 7.08
C PHE A 270 -11.34 -1.19 7.60
N ILE A 271 -10.62 -1.72 8.60
CA ILE A 271 -10.93 -3.05 9.16
C ILE A 271 -12.33 -3.09 9.76
N HIS A 272 -12.75 -2.02 10.45
CA HIS A 272 -14.12 -1.92 10.97
C HIS A 272 -15.18 -1.90 9.86
N LEU A 273 -14.97 -1.10 8.81
CA LEU A 273 -15.90 -1.00 7.68
C LEU A 273 -15.97 -2.31 6.88
N GLU A 274 -14.84 -3.00 6.69
CA GLU A 274 -14.81 -4.33 6.07
C GLU A 274 -15.53 -5.36 6.94
N GLY A 275 -15.36 -5.33 8.27
CA GLY A 275 -16.14 -6.15 9.20
C GLY A 275 -17.65 -5.95 8.99
N GLN A 276 -18.10 -4.69 8.98
CA GLN A 276 -19.51 -4.36 8.71
C GLN A 276 -19.98 -4.77 7.31
N ARG A 277 -19.11 -4.73 6.31
CA ARG A 277 -19.41 -5.17 4.94
C ARG A 277 -19.66 -6.67 4.91
N ILE A 278 -18.78 -7.44 5.57
CA ILE A 278 -18.86 -8.90 5.67
C ILE A 278 -20.14 -9.32 6.41
N GLU A 279 -20.49 -8.64 7.50
CA GLU A 279 -21.74 -8.87 8.24
C GLU A 279 -22.99 -8.65 7.39
N LYS A 280 -22.90 -7.79 6.36
CA LYS A 280 -23.98 -7.53 5.39
C LYS A 280 -23.91 -8.40 4.15
N GLU A 281 -23.00 -9.39 4.12
CA GLU A 281 -22.80 -10.32 3.00
C GLU A 281 -22.57 -9.63 1.64
N ARG A 282 -21.91 -8.47 1.65
CA ARG A 282 -21.58 -7.72 0.42
C ARG A 282 -20.27 -8.21 -0.19
N PHE A 283 -20.11 -8.06 -1.50
CA PHE A 283 -18.88 -8.43 -2.20
C PHE A 283 -17.68 -7.57 -1.74
N PRO A 284 -16.46 -8.14 -1.66
CA PRO A 284 -15.28 -7.39 -1.28
C PRO A 284 -14.95 -6.31 -2.32
N VAL A 285 -14.69 -5.10 -1.84
CA VAL A 285 -14.24 -3.95 -2.68
C VAL A 285 -12.71 -3.87 -2.71
N VAL A 286 -12.04 -4.43 -1.69
CA VAL A 286 -10.59 -4.50 -1.61
C VAL A 286 -10.13 -5.94 -1.81
N PRO A 287 -9.19 -6.22 -2.73
CA PRO A 287 -8.68 -7.56 -2.93
C PRO A 287 -8.09 -8.14 -1.64
N PRO A 288 -8.31 -9.43 -1.34
CA PRO A 288 -7.75 -10.10 -0.17
C PRO A 288 -6.25 -9.91 0.03
N ALA A 289 -5.48 -9.79 -1.07
CA ALA A 289 -4.04 -9.58 -1.02
C ALA A 289 -3.66 -8.22 -0.43
N THR A 290 -4.40 -7.17 -0.78
CA THR A 290 -4.20 -5.83 -0.23
C THR A 290 -4.58 -5.79 1.25
N THR A 291 -5.70 -6.40 1.63
CA THR A 291 -6.11 -6.53 3.04
C THR A 291 -5.04 -7.24 3.86
N ALA A 292 -4.48 -8.35 3.36
CA ALA A 292 -3.41 -9.07 4.04
C ALA A 292 -2.11 -8.25 4.17
N LEU A 293 -1.75 -7.46 3.15
CA LEU A 293 -0.59 -6.57 3.22
C LEU A 293 -0.78 -5.47 4.29
N ILE A 294 -2.00 -4.91 4.38
CA ILE A 294 -2.34 -3.95 5.42
C ILE A 294 -2.23 -4.62 6.80
N LEU A 295 -2.84 -5.78 7.01
CA LEU A 295 -2.74 -6.53 8.28
C LEU A 295 -1.28 -6.85 8.65
N ALA A 296 -0.46 -7.29 7.69
CA ALA A 296 0.96 -7.57 7.90
C ALA A 296 1.77 -6.34 8.35
N ASN A 297 1.46 -5.14 7.84
CA ASN A 297 2.11 -3.89 8.27
C ASN A 297 1.68 -3.42 9.67
N TYR A 298 0.59 -3.99 10.18
CA TYR A 298 -0.01 -3.71 11.48
C TYR A 298 -0.02 -4.96 12.37
N ILE A 299 0.92 -5.88 12.16
CA ILE A 299 0.95 -7.17 12.86
C ILE A 299 1.09 -7.01 14.38
N SER A 300 1.83 -6.01 14.86
CA SER A 300 1.90 -5.66 16.28
C SER A 300 0.54 -5.28 16.88
N ASP A 301 -0.35 -4.72 16.06
CA ASP A 301 -1.69 -4.32 16.47
C ASP A 301 -2.67 -5.51 16.41
N VAL A 302 -2.47 -6.44 15.46
CA VAL A 302 -3.12 -7.76 15.47
C VAL A 302 -2.78 -8.49 16.78
N ASP A 303 -1.50 -8.48 17.17
CA ASP A 303 -1.02 -9.11 18.39
C ASP A 303 -1.65 -8.53 19.66
N ARG A 304 -1.75 -7.20 19.69
CA ARG A 304 -2.42 -6.48 20.78
C ARG A 304 -3.90 -6.81 20.85
N THR A 305 -4.59 -6.90 19.71
CA THR A 305 -6.01 -7.28 19.68
C THR A 305 -6.22 -8.73 20.07
N ALA A 306 -5.27 -9.62 19.80
CA ALA A 306 -5.34 -11.01 20.22
C ALA A 306 -5.27 -11.20 21.74
N THR A 307 -4.42 -10.43 22.41
CA THR A 307 -4.26 -10.46 23.88
C THR A 307 -5.19 -9.54 24.65
N GLY A 308 -5.73 -8.52 23.99
CA GLY A 308 -6.59 -7.51 24.61
C GLY A 308 -7.90 -8.09 25.15
N ARG A 309 -8.31 -7.67 26.35
CA ARG A 309 -9.71 -7.84 26.81
C ARG A 309 -10.61 -7.07 25.83
N ARG A 310 -11.80 -7.62 25.52
CA ARG A 310 -12.79 -7.02 24.60
C ARG A 310 -12.88 -5.51 24.85
N SER A 311 -12.29 -4.74 23.95
CA SER A 311 -12.38 -3.27 23.95
C SER A 311 -13.79 -2.89 23.52
N LEU A 312 -14.40 -1.94 24.22
CA LEU A 312 -15.66 -1.30 23.79
C LEU A 312 -15.43 -0.20 22.74
N GLU A 313 -14.18 0.16 22.47
CA GLU A 313 -13.81 1.11 21.43
C GLU A 313 -13.54 0.36 20.13
N SER A 314 -14.36 0.60 19.09
CA SER A 314 -14.33 -0.16 17.83
C SER A 314 -13.39 0.42 16.76
N VAL A 315 -13.04 1.71 16.85
CA VAL A 315 -12.20 2.41 15.86
C VAL A 315 -11.32 3.45 16.56
N GLY A 316 -10.03 3.51 16.25
CA GLY A 316 -9.13 4.49 16.82
C GLY A 316 -7.65 4.29 16.51
N VAL A 317 -6.82 5.13 17.13
CA VAL A 317 -5.36 5.08 17.04
C VAL A 317 -4.76 4.82 18.42
N TYR A 318 -3.81 3.91 18.48
CA TYR A 318 -3.02 3.59 19.65
C TYR A 318 -1.64 4.25 19.58
N GLY A 319 -1.20 4.89 20.66
CA GLY A 319 0.07 5.62 20.70
C GLY A 319 0.93 5.38 21.92
N LYS A 320 0.62 4.36 22.72
CA LYS A 320 1.40 4.04 23.92
C LYS A 320 2.52 3.08 23.51
N ASN A 321 3.75 3.35 23.92
CA ASN A 321 4.84 2.39 23.70
C ASN A 321 4.61 1.14 24.53
N ASP A 322 4.79 -0.02 23.91
CA ASP A 322 4.85 -1.29 24.60
C ASP A 322 6.31 -1.59 24.97
N SER A 323 6.59 -1.68 26.28
CA SER A 323 7.92 -2.04 26.76
C SER A 323 8.36 -3.46 26.35
N GLY A 324 7.41 -4.32 25.98
CA GLY A 324 7.65 -5.68 25.47
C GLY A 324 8.29 -5.71 24.09
N ILE A 325 8.09 -4.64 23.30
CA ILE A 325 8.59 -4.52 21.93
C ILE A 325 9.94 -3.76 21.96
N PRO A 326 11.00 -4.29 21.31
CA PRO A 326 12.26 -3.58 21.24
C PRO A 326 12.15 -2.32 20.37
N GLY A 327 12.54 -1.17 20.92
CA GLY A 327 12.63 0.09 20.17
C GLY A 327 11.47 1.05 20.47
N HIS A 328 11.09 1.83 19.47
CA HIS A 328 9.93 2.73 19.53
C HIS A 328 8.86 2.16 18.60
N ASP A 329 7.63 2.07 19.10
CA ASP A 329 6.49 1.64 18.29
C ASP A 329 6.18 2.69 17.22
N ASN A 330 5.37 2.31 16.23
CA ASN A 330 4.71 3.29 15.38
C ASN A 330 3.33 3.60 15.96
N TRP A 331 2.64 4.63 15.46
CA TRP A 331 1.21 4.74 15.71
C TRP A 331 0.50 3.44 15.28
N GLY A 332 -0.23 2.83 16.21
CA GLY A 332 -0.93 1.57 16.04
C GLY A 332 -2.40 1.76 15.70
N ALA A 333 -2.99 0.83 14.96
CA ALA A 333 -4.43 0.82 14.72
C ALA A 333 -5.15 0.09 15.87
N TYR A 334 -6.31 0.61 16.31
CA TYR A 334 -7.20 -0.17 17.17
C TYR A 334 -8.10 -1.05 16.31
N PHE A 335 -8.10 -2.35 16.55
CA PHE A 335 -9.03 -3.27 15.89
C PHE A 335 -10.04 -3.82 16.88
N ASP A 336 -11.32 -3.75 16.51
CA ASP A 336 -12.32 -4.62 17.11
C ASP A 336 -11.99 -6.08 16.77
N ARG A 337 -12.01 -6.95 17.79
CA ARG A 337 -11.61 -8.36 17.63
C ARG A 337 -12.54 -9.13 16.71
N ARG A 338 -13.85 -8.84 16.71
CA ARG A 338 -14.84 -9.50 15.86
C ARG A 338 -14.69 -9.05 14.42
N ASP A 339 -14.50 -7.75 14.18
CA ASP A 339 -14.25 -7.23 12.83
C ASP A 339 -12.95 -7.79 12.27
N LEU A 340 -11.85 -7.74 13.04
CA LEU A 340 -10.55 -8.29 12.64
C LEU A 340 -10.66 -9.78 12.29
N MET A 341 -11.33 -10.58 13.13
CA MET A 341 -11.53 -12.00 12.87
C MET A 341 -12.32 -12.24 11.58
N SER A 342 -13.38 -11.48 11.35
CA SER A 342 -14.22 -11.58 10.15
C SER A 342 -13.43 -11.23 8.89
N VAL A 343 -12.66 -10.14 8.94
CA VAL A 343 -11.81 -9.68 7.84
C VAL A 343 -10.68 -10.69 7.55
N MET A 344 -10.01 -11.22 8.57
CA MET A 344 -9.01 -12.27 8.38
C MET A 344 -9.62 -13.53 7.78
N ARG A 345 -10.80 -13.96 8.24
CA ARG A 345 -11.50 -15.12 7.70
C ARG A 345 -11.80 -14.94 6.21
N GLU A 346 -12.30 -13.77 5.81
CA GLU A 346 -12.57 -13.53 4.39
C GLU A 346 -11.27 -13.44 3.57
N ALA A 347 -10.25 -12.73 4.07
CA ALA A 347 -8.97 -12.58 3.38
C ALA A 347 -8.24 -13.93 3.22
N PHE A 348 -8.30 -14.80 4.23
CA PHE A 348 -7.64 -16.11 4.22
C PHE A 348 -8.33 -17.14 3.34
N LYS A 349 -9.45 -16.81 2.68
CA LYS A 349 -9.92 -17.58 1.53
C LYS A 349 -8.86 -17.64 0.42
N ASN A 350 -7.95 -16.66 0.39
CA ASN A 350 -6.78 -16.64 -0.48
C ASN A 350 -5.51 -17.14 0.23
N ASP A 351 -4.82 -18.13 -0.34
CA ASP A 351 -3.60 -18.73 0.24
C ASP A 351 -2.44 -17.73 0.40
N LYS A 352 -2.27 -16.83 -0.58
CA LYS A 352 -1.20 -15.81 -0.55
C LYS A 352 -1.46 -14.78 0.55
N SER A 353 -2.72 -14.42 0.77
CA SER A 353 -3.13 -13.54 1.86
C SER A 353 -2.81 -14.14 3.23
N PHE A 354 -3.18 -15.42 3.45
CA PHE A 354 -2.81 -16.14 4.68
C PHE A 354 -1.28 -16.18 4.86
N THR A 355 -0.54 -16.53 3.81
CA THR A 355 0.92 -16.62 3.83
C THR A 355 1.59 -15.28 4.15
N THR A 356 1.04 -14.18 3.63
CA THR A 356 1.55 -12.84 3.89
C THR A 356 1.43 -12.48 5.37
N VAL A 357 0.28 -12.75 5.99
CA VAL A 357 0.04 -12.42 7.41
C VAL A 357 0.85 -13.35 8.33
N ILE A 358 0.88 -14.66 8.08
CA ILE A 358 1.64 -15.60 8.92
C ILE A 358 3.16 -15.37 8.82
N ALA A 359 3.67 -14.98 7.65
CA ALA A 359 5.08 -14.61 7.51
C ALA A 359 5.43 -13.35 8.31
N ALA A 360 4.55 -12.33 8.28
CA ALA A 360 4.71 -11.14 9.11
C ALA A 360 4.65 -11.48 10.61
N GLN A 361 3.70 -12.32 11.04
CA GLN A 361 3.61 -12.80 12.41
C GLN A 361 4.89 -13.49 12.87
N THR A 362 5.44 -14.34 12.00
CA THR A 362 6.64 -15.12 12.29
C THR A 362 7.86 -14.23 12.46
N ALA A 363 8.06 -13.26 11.56
CA ALA A 363 9.14 -12.29 11.67
C ALA A 363 9.02 -11.41 12.93
N PHE A 364 7.80 -10.98 13.26
CA PHE A 364 7.55 -10.20 14.47
C PHE A 364 7.76 -11.02 15.75
N SER A 365 7.35 -12.29 15.74
CA SER A 365 7.52 -13.22 16.86
C SER A 365 9.01 -13.51 17.15
N ASP A 366 9.83 -13.72 16.11
CA ASP A 366 11.29 -13.92 16.26
C ASP A 366 11.93 -12.68 16.95
N LEU A 367 11.51 -11.47 16.57
CA LEU A 367 11.97 -10.22 17.19
C LEU A 367 11.58 -10.12 18.68
N LEU A 368 10.32 -10.41 19.01
CA LEU A 368 9.81 -10.34 20.38
C LEU A 368 10.45 -11.40 21.28
N LEU A 369 10.62 -12.63 20.78
CA LEU A 369 11.26 -13.71 21.51
C LEU A 369 12.75 -13.43 21.71
N ASP A 370 13.46 -12.91 20.70
CA ASP A 370 14.87 -12.52 20.82
C ASP A 370 15.05 -11.43 21.88
N HIS A 371 14.19 -10.41 21.85
CA HIS A 371 14.20 -9.36 22.87
C HIS A 371 13.92 -9.91 24.28
N GLY A 372 12.90 -10.75 24.42
CA GLY A 372 12.53 -11.37 25.70
C GLY A 372 13.66 -12.24 26.27
N ALA A 373 14.23 -13.13 25.45
CA ALA A 373 15.32 -14.02 25.86
C ALA A 373 16.59 -13.23 26.22
N LYS A 374 16.90 -12.17 25.46
CA LYS A 374 17.99 -11.24 25.80
C LYS A 374 17.74 -10.57 27.16
N LYS A 375 16.52 -10.09 27.42
CA LYS A 375 16.18 -9.46 28.71
C LYS A 375 16.25 -10.42 29.88
N LEU A 376 15.82 -11.67 29.71
CA LEU A 376 16.00 -12.72 30.70
C LEU A 376 17.49 -12.96 30.98
N LYS A 377 18.32 -13.01 29.93
CA LYS A 377 19.78 -13.16 30.09
C LYS A 377 20.43 -11.99 30.83
N GLU A 378 20.03 -10.76 30.53
CA GLU A 378 20.58 -9.54 31.11
C GLU A 378 20.15 -9.31 32.56
N THR A 379 18.89 -9.61 32.88
CA THR A 379 18.26 -9.19 34.15
C THR A 379 17.93 -10.35 35.10
N GLY A 380 17.94 -11.58 34.60
CA GLY A 380 17.45 -12.75 35.33
C GLY A 380 15.93 -12.79 35.52
N LYS A 381 15.17 -11.87 34.92
CA LYS A 381 13.71 -11.80 35.02
C LYS A 381 13.06 -12.26 33.72
N ASN A 382 12.05 -13.13 33.84
CA ASN A 382 11.36 -13.73 32.70
C ASN A 382 10.14 -12.91 32.22
N ASP A 383 9.80 -11.81 32.89
CA ASP A 383 8.57 -11.03 32.63
C ASP A 383 8.36 -10.67 31.15
N PHE A 384 9.42 -10.25 30.45
CA PHE A 384 9.35 -9.90 29.02
C PHE A 384 9.13 -11.10 28.12
N LEU A 385 9.87 -12.20 28.34
CA LEU A 385 9.75 -13.40 27.52
C LEU A 385 8.42 -14.11 27.77
N GLN A 386 7.92 -14.10 29.01
CA GLN A 386 6.58 -14.59 29.36
C GLN A 386 5.47 -13.77 28.72
N ALA A 387 5.52 -12.44 28.83
CA ALA A 387 4.53 -11.55 28.20
C ALA A 387 4.54 -11.71 26.68
N ASN A 388 5.73 -11.72 26.06
CA ASN A 388 5.88 -11.91 24.62
C ASN A 388 5.41 -13.31 24.18
N GLY A 389 5.69 -14.35 24.96
CA GLY A 389 5.19 -15.71 24.71
C GLY A 389 3.66 -15.77 24.72
N ASN A 390 3.01 -15.18 25.71
CA ASN A 390 1.54 -15.10 25.73
C ASN A 390 0.98 -14.34 24.51
N THR A 391 1.59 -13.21 24.15
CA THR A 391 1.20 -12.42 22.98
C THR A 391 1.32 -13.18 21.67
N ILE A 392 2.48 -13.81 21.45
CA ILE A 392 2.73 -14.62 20.25
C ILE A 392 1.76 -15.79 20.17
N GLY A 393 1.55 -16.50 21.28
CA GLY A 393 0.58 -17.58 21.37
C GLY A 393 -0.81 -17.13 20.94
N ALA A 394 -1.33 -16.07 21.57
CA ALA A 394 -2.66 -15.54 21.26
C ALA A 394 -2.82 -15.14 19.78
N SER A 395 -1.81 -14.52 19.20
CA SER A 395 -1.84 -14.00 17.84
C SER A 395 -1.82 -15.12 16.80
N PHE A 396 -0.93 -16.09 16.98
CA PHE A 396 -0.91 -17.30 16.16
C PHE A 396 -2.19 -18.11 16.32
N GLY A 397 -2.73 -18.23 17.53
CA GLY A 397 -4.02 -18.89 17.79
C GLY A 397 -5.18 -18.21 17.06
N MET A 398 -5.21 -16.87 17.08
CA MET A 398 -6.21 -16.08 16.36
C MET A 398 -6.11 -16.25 14.84
N ILE A 399 -4.90 -16.16 14.28
CA ILE A 399 -4.65 -16.35 12.84
C ILE A 399 -5.02 -17.78 12.42
N ALA A 400 -4.67 -18.79 13.23
CA ALA A 400 -5.02 -20.19 13.00
C ALA A 400 -6.54 -20.40 13.06
N SER A 401 -7.24 -19.77 14.00
CA SER A 401 -8.69 -19.84 14.13
C SER A 401 -9.38 -19.26 12.90
N ALA A 402 -9.00 -18.06 12.47
CA ALA A 402 -9.52 -17.42 11.26
C ALA A 402 -9.30 -18.32 10.02
N ALA A 403 -8.10 -18.87 9.87
CA ALA A 403 -7.76 -19.75 8.75
C ALA A 403 -8.54 -21.08 8.81
N GLY A 404 -8.75 -21.64 10.00
CA GLY A 404 -9.48 -22.89 10.22
C GLY A 404 -10.98 -22.75 9.96
N LEU A 405 -11.62 -21.68 10.45
CA LEU A 405 -13.03 -21.38 10.21
C LEU A 405 -13.35 -21.17 8.72
N THR A 406 -12.41 -20.57 7.99
CA THR A 406 -12.50 -20.43 6.53
C THR A 406 -12.53 -21.79 5.84
N LYS A 407 -11.70 -22.73 6.29
CA LYS A 407 -11.60 -24.08 5.70
C LYS A 407 -12.87 -24.88 5.91
N ILE A 408 -13.53 -24.76 7.06
CA ILE A 408 -14.79 -25.45 7.34
C ILE A 408 -15.89 -24.96 6.40
N GLU A 409 -15.99 -23.65 6.16
CA GLU A 409 -16.96 -23.09 5.19
C GLU A 409 -16.69 -23.54 3.75
N GLN A 410 -15.42 -23.64 3.38
CA GLN A 410 -14.98 -24.10 2.06
C GLN A 410 -15.01 -25.62 1.89
N GLY A 411 -15.37 -26.41 2.91
CA GLY A 411 -15.39 -27.89 2.89
C GLY A 411 -16.33 -28.55 1.87
N LYS A 412 -16.84 -27.80 0.89
CA LYS A 412 -17.54 -28.29 -0.31
C LYS A 412 -16.73 -28.12 -1.61
N GLU A 413 -15.69 -27.28 -1.61
CA GLU A 413 -14.84 -26.98 -2.78
C GLU A 413 -13.37 -26.74 -2.35
N LEU A 414 -12.45 -27.59 -2.87
CA LEU A 414 -10.97 -27.44 -2.96
C LEU A 414 -10.07 -28.00 -1.83
N ASP A 415 -9.60 -29.24 -2.05
CA ASP A 415 -8.47 -29.92 -1.35
C ASP A 415 -7.10 -29.28 -1.66
N GLU A 416 -6.95 -28.64 -2.83
CA GLU A 416 -5.66 -28.14 -3.29
C GLU A 416 -5.15 -26.92 -2.50
N SER A 417 -6.05 -26.00 -2.13
CA SER A 417 -5.70 -24.85 -1.27
C SER A 417 -5.25 -25.31 0.11
N GLN A 418 -5.82 -26.41 0.61
CA GLN A 418 -5.57 -26.97 1.93
C GLN A 418 -4.13 -27.48 2.05
N LYS A 419 -3.69 -28.32 1.09
CA LYS A 419 -2.31 -28.82 1.05
C LYS A 419 -1.29 -27.72 0.83
N ARG A 420 -1.61 -26.70 0.01
CA ARG A 420 -0.72 -25.55 -0.21
C ARG A 420 -0.44 -24.81 1.10
N LYS A 421 -1.46 -24.49 1.90
CA LYS A 421 -1.26 -23.79 3.19
C LYS A 421 -0.39 -24.58 4.17
N VAL A 422 -0.61 -25.89 4.30
CA VAL A 422 0.21 -26.78 5.15
C VAL A 422 1.67 -26.79 4.68
N LYS A 423 1.90 -26.94 3.36
CA LYS A 423 3.25 -26.87 2.78
C LYS A 423 3.89 -25.50 2.99
N LEU A 424 3.12 -24.41 2.88
CA LEU A 424 3.60 -23.04 3.06
C LEU A 424 4.01 -22.77 4.52
N VAL A 425 3.22 -23.22 5.51
CA VAL A 425 3.61 -23.15 6.92
C VAL A 425 4.85 -24.00 7.18
N SER A 426 4.92 -25.21 6.61
CA SER A 426 6.10 -26.07 6.74
C SER A 426 7.36 -25.43 6.13
N ALA A 427 7.24 -24.81 4.96
CA ALA A 427 8.33 -24.07 4.32
C ALA A 427 8.79 -22.86 5.15
N LEU A 428 7.83 -22.16 5.77
CA LEU A 428 8.10 -21.06 6.68
C LEU A 428 8.87 -21.53 7.93
N VAL A 429 8.45 -22.64 8.53
CA VAL A 429 9.17 -23.30 9.65
C VAL A 429 10.62 -23.59 9.25
N ASN A 430 10.84 -24.26 8.12
CA ASN A 430 12.18 -24.64 7.67
C ASN A 430 13.07 -23.41 7.47
N SER A 431 12.50 -22.35 6.94
CA SER A 431 13.29 -21.21 6.53
C SER A 431 13.54 -20.21 7.65
N CYS A 432 12.61 -20.05 8.60
CA CYS A 432 12.82 -19.21 9.78
C CYS A 432 13.91 -19.75 10.71
N LEU A 433 14.13 -21.06 10.70
CA LEU A 433 15.30 -21.69 11.33
C LEU A 433 16.61 -21.37 10.60
N ALA A 434 16.56 -20.98 9.31
CA ALA A 434 17.73 -20.69 8.46
C ALA A 434 18.12 -19.20 8.34
N ILE A 435 17.32 -18.25 8.85
CA ILE A 435 17.59 -16.79 8.71
C ILE A 435 18.80 -16.36 9.59
N PRO A 436 19.79 -15.61 9.04
CA PRO A 436 20.88 -15.02 9.82
C PRO A 436 20.39 -14.05 10.90
N GLN A 437 20.85 -14.26 12.13
CA GLN A 437 20.32 -13.74 13.39
C GLN A 437 20.57 -12.23 13.67
N THR A 438 20.81 -11.40 12.65
CA THR A 438 21.33 -10.02 12.80
C THR A 438 20.65 -8.95 11.92
N ALA A 439 19.52 -9.24 11.28
CA ALA A 439 18.85 -8.23 10.45
C ALA A 439 18.06 -7.21 11.32
N ALA A 440 18.29 -5.92 11.08
CA ALA A 440 17.53 -4.84 11.69
C ALA A 440 16.19 -4.62 10.97
N TRP A 441 15.15 -4.27 11.73
CA TRP A 441 13.87 -3.71 11.23
C TRP A 441 14.14 -2.35 10.55
N PRO A 442 13.52 -1.96 9.40
CA PRO A 442 12.20 -2.35 8.86
C PRO A 442 12.19 -2.75 7.36
N VAL A 443 11.64 -3.92 6.99
CA VAL A 443 11.33 -4.22 5.56
C VAL A 443 10.08 -5.11 5.44
N GLY A 444 8.90 -4.51 5.62
CA GLY A 444 7.60 -5.20 5.53
C GLY A 444 7.18 -5.67 4.13
N ALA A 445 7.91 -5.31 3.06
CA ALA A 445 7.56 -5.69 1.68
C ALA A 445 8.62 -6.58 0.99
N GLY A 446 9.91 -6.26 1.14
CA GLY A 446 11.01 -6.99 0.48
C GLY A 446 11.26 -8.40 1.03
N ILE A 447 11.00 -8.62 2.32
CA ILE A 447 11.10 -9.94 2.94
C ILE A 447 9.96 -10.82 2.41
N VAL A 448 8.71 -10.34 2.46
CA VAL A 448 7.49 -11.05 1.98
C VAL A 448 7.60 -11.50 0.51
N ALA A 449 8.19 -10.71 -0.37
CA ALA A 449 8.35 -11.04 -1.79
C ALA A 449 9.26 -12.27 -2.05
N ALA A 450 10.28 -12.48 -1.22
CA ALA A 450 11.19 -13.63 -1.35
C ALA A 450 10.54 -14.97 -0.93
N TRP A 451 9.51 -14.91 -0.08
CA TRP A 451 8.89 -16.10 0.53
C TRP A 451 7.81 -16.76 -0.34
N THR A 452 7.23 -16.03 -1.30
CA THR A 452 6.03 -16.48 -2.05
C THR A 452 6.32 -17.29 -3.31
N GLY A 453 7.59 -17.54 -3.65
CA GLY A 453 8.02 -18.18 -4.90
C GLY A 453 8.11 -19.72 -4.90
N ILE A 454 7.75 -20.40 -3.80
CA ILE A 454 7.99 -21.84 -3.62
C ILE A 454 6.63 -22.54 -3.46
N VAL A 455 6.39 -23.58 -4.27
CA VAL A 455 5.45 -24.72 -4.09
C VAL A 455 4.24 -24.79 -5.05
N GLU A 456 4.30 -25.79 -5.95
CA GLU A 456 3.19 -26.40 -6.71
C GLU A 456 3.02 -27.90 -6.36
N ASP A 457 1.87 -28.45 -6.77
CA ASP A 457 1.41 -29.86 -6.88
C ASP A 457 0.83 -30.65 -5.68
N ALA A 458 -0.51 -30.79 -5.75
CA ALA A 458 -1.31 -31.97 -6.15
C ALA A 458 -1.90 -33.00 -5.15
N LEU A 459 -3.11 -33.44 -5.55
CA LEU A 459 -3.93 -34.64 -5.32
C LEU A 459 -4.99 -34.67 -4.20
N GLU A 460 -6.02 -35.48 -4.43
CA GLU A 460 -7.43 -35.37 -4.00
C GLU A 460 -7.82 -36.15 -2.72
N GLY A 461 -9.00 -35.82 -2.15
CA GLY A 461 -9.76 -36.67 -1.23
C GLY A 461 -10.72 -35.92 -0.29
N ASP A 462 -11.82 -36.60 0.04
CA ASP A 462 -13.06 -36.30 0.81
C ASP A 462 -13.08 -35.16 1.86
N PHE A 463 -14.21 -34.44 1.98
CA PHE A 463 -14.18 -32.97 2.05
C PHE A 463 -14.49 -32.28 3.40
N GLU A 464 -15.24 -32.87 4.34
CA GLU A 464 -15.64 -32.14 5.57
C GLU A 464 -14.84 -32.55 6.82
N THR A 465 -14.81 -33.84 7.15
CA THR A 465 -14.02 -34.38 8.27
C THR A 465 -12.53 -34.11 8.07
N LYS A 466 -12.07 -34.14 6.81
CA LYS A 466 -10.70 -33.80 6.43
C LYS A 466 -10.41 -32.31 6.61
N ALA A 467 -11.33 -31.42 6.25
CA ALA A 467 -11.14 -29.98 6.45
C ALA A 467 -10.97 -29.62 7.94
N ARG A 468 -11.73 -30.26 8.84
CA ARG A 468 -11.54 -30.13 10.30
C ARG A 468 -10.19 -30.67 10.75
N LYS A 469 -9.81 -31.88 10.29
CA LYS A 469 -8.52 -32.50 10.60
C LYS A 469 -7.33 -31.66 10.10
N ASP A 470 -7.42 -31.09 8.91
CA ASP A 470 -6.36 -30.29 8.28
C ASP A 470 -6.29 -28.87 8.87
N ALA A 471 -7.43 -28.31 9.31
CA ALA A 471 -7.46 -27.09 10.11
C ALA A 471 -6.72 -27.30 11.45
N ASN A 472 -7.04 -28.37 12.18
CA ASN A 472 -6.34 -28.75 13.40
C ASN A 472 -4.85 -29.06 13.13
N THR A 473 -4.51 -29.75 12.04
CA THR A 473 -3.10 -30.02 11.65
C THR A 473 -2.33 -28.73 11.35
N THR A 474 -2.96 -27.76 10.68
CA THR A 474 -2.32 -26.45 10.44
C THR A 474 -2.12 -25.68 11.74
N ALA A 475 -3.10 -25.72 12.64
CA ALA A 475 -2.97 -25.14 13.97
C ALA A 475 -1.84 -25.81 14.77
N ASP A 476 -1.70 -27.14 14.70
CA ASP A 476 -0.60 -27.89 15.31
C ASP A 476 0.77 -27.49 14.72
N GLN A 477 0.86 -27.30 13.40
CA GLN A 477 2.09 -26.83 12.76
C GLN A 477 2.46 -25.39 13.13
N ILE A 478 1.46 -24.51 13.22
CA ILE A 478 1.68 -23.14 13.72
C ILE A 478 2.12 -23.18 15.18
N TRP A 479 1.53 -24.06 15.99
CA TRP A 479 1.94 -24.27 17.37
C TRP A 479 3.41 -24.73 17.45
N VAL A 480 3.81 -25.74 16.67
CA VAL A 480 5.22 -26.19 16.59
C VAL A 480 6.14 -25.05 16.18
N LEU A 481 5.76 -24.23 15.18
CA LEU A 481 6.52 -23.04 14.80
C LEU A 481 6.75 -22.09 15.99
N THR A 482 5.73 -21.84 16.81
CA THR A 482 5.88 -20.97 17.99
C THR A 482 6.88 -21.54 19.01
N GLN A 483 6.90 -22.86 19.17
CA GLN A 483 7.83 -23.55 20.05
C GLN A 483 9.26 -23.46 19.51
N ASP A 484 9.45 -23.69 18.22
CA ASP A 484 10.74 -23.65 17.52
C ASP A 484 11.38 -22.26 17.60
N LEU A 485 10.62 -21.20 17.31
CA LEU A 485 11.10 -19.82 17.42
C LEU A 485 11.54 -19.48 18.84
N THR A 486 10.78 -19.96 19.83
CA THR A 486 11.07 -19.71 21.25
C THR A 486 12.33 -20.43 21.68
N ALA A 487 12.43 -21.73 21.35
CA ALA A 487 13.62 -22.53 21.63
C ALA A 487 14.86 -21.95 20.94
N LYS A 488 14.75 -21.55 19.66
CA LYS A 488 15.81 -20.88 18.90
C LYS A 488 16.30 -19.62 19.61
N SER A 489 15.39 -18.75 20.03
CA SER A 489 15.73 -17.52 20.74
C SER A 489 16.42 -17.80 22.08
N MET A 490 15.85 -18.71 22.89
CA MET A 490 16.42 -19.06 24.18
C MET A 490 17.81 -19.70 24.06
N LEU A 491 18.02 -20.54 23.04
CA LEU A 491 19.29 -21.16 22.74
C LEU A 491 20.35 -20.15 22.31
N LYS A 492 19.98 -19.20 21.43
CA LYS A 492 20.84 -18.10 20.98
C LYS A 492 21.41 -17.28 22.14
N HIS A 493 20.58 -16.99 23.15
CA HIS A 493 21.00 -16.25 24.35
C HIS A 493 21.61 -17.12 25.47
N GLY A 494 21.79 -18.41 25.19
CA GLY A 494 22.42 -19.37 26.10
C GLY A 494 21.65 -19.50 27.42
N LEU A 495 20.32 -19.60 27.32
CA LEU A 495 19.43 -19.83 28.45
C LEU A 495 19.39 -21.31 28.86
N PHE A 496 19.53 -22.23 27.90
CA PHE A 496 19.72 -23.66 28.19
C PHE A 496 21.15 -23.95 28.63
N LYS A 497 21.36 -24.40 29.88
CA LYS A 497 22.70 -24.67 30.44
C LYS A 497 22.75 -26.00 31.18
N GLY A 498 23.96 -26.55 31.31
CA GLY A 498 24.18 -27.76 32.10
C GLY A 498 23.33 -28.93 31.57
N SER A 499 22.52 -29.52 32.44
CA SER A 499 21.60 -30.61 32.10
C SER A 499 20.45 -30.21 31.18
N GLU A 500 20.16 -28.91 31.05
CA GLU A 500 19.07 -28.41 30.20
C GLU A 500 19.52 -28.15 28.76
N HIS A 501 20.84 -28.10 28.52
CA HIS A 501 21.40 -27.88 27.19
C HIS A 501 21.07 -29.06 26.26
N PRO A 502 20.71 -28.85 24.98
CA PRO A 502 20.36 -29.94 24.06
C PRO A 502 21.38 -31.08 23.98
N TRP A 503 22.67 -30.77 24.01
CA TRP A 503 23.73 -31.80 24.01
C TRP A 503 23.75 -32.71 25.24
N ALA A 504 23.12 -32.31 26.35
CA ALA A 504 23.02 -33.13 27.55
C ALA A 504 21.91 -34.18 27.48
N SER A 505 20.95 -34.04 26.54
CA SER A 505 19.84 -34.99 26.35
C SER A 505 20.06 -36.01 25.23
N LEU A 506 21.20 -35.94 24.52
CA LEU A 506 21.50 -36.84 23.41
C LEU A 506 21.68 -38.28 23.90
N GLN A 507 21.00 -39.22 23.23
CA GLN A 507 21.06 -40.64 23.54
C GLN A 507 22.42 -41.24 23.20
N ASP A 508 22.79 -42.32 23.90
CA ASP A 508 24.00 -43.13 23.70
C ASP A 508 25.34 -42.38 23.77
N MET A 509 25.34 -41.18 24.37
CA MET A 509 26.53 -40.37 24.59
C MET A 509 27.30 -40.83 25.83
N LYS A 510 28.60 -41.12 25.69
CA LYS A 510 29.52 -41.23 26.83
C LYS A 510 30.06 -39.86 27.20
N LYS A 511 30.54 -39.71 28.44
CA LYS A 511 31.05 -38.45 29.01
C LYS A 511 32.20 -37.80 28.22
N SER A 512 32.90 -38.56 27.39
CA SER A 512 34.02 -38.09 26.54
C SER A 512 33.66 -37.89 25.07
N ASP A 513 32.45 -38.24 24.66
CA ASP A 513 32.06 -38.21 23.25
C ASP A 513 31.81 -36.76 22.80
N ASP A 514 32.17 -36.45 21.55
CA ASP A 514 31.86 -35.14 20.97
C ASP A 514 30.38 -35.12 20.56
N PRO A 515 29.51 -34.31 21.23
CA PRO A 515 28.08 -34.29 20.93
C PRO A 515 27.79 -33.85 19.49
N ARG A 516 28.72 -33.16 18.83
CA ARG A 516 28.58 -32.72 17.44
C ARG A 516 28.59 -33.88 16.44
N LEU A 517 29.14 -35.02 16.84
CA LEU A 517 29.23 -36.23 16.03
C LEU A 517 28.08 -37.20 16.28
N SER A 518 27.21 -36.93 17.26
CA SER A 518 26.07 -37.79 17.56
C SER A 518 25.08 -37.80 16.39
N PRO A 519 24.54 -38.97 15.99
CA PRO A 519 23.47 -39.04 14.99
C PRO A 519 22.17 -38.40 15.48
N TYR A 520 22.04 -38.17 16.80
CA TYR A 520 20.90 -37.48 17.42
C TYR A 520 21.11 -35.96 17.52
N ASN A 521 22.27 -35.42 17.13
CA ASN A 521 22.54 -33.99 17.23
C ASN A 521 21.70 -33.18 16.24
N PHE A 522 20.97 -32.20 16.76
CA PHE A 522 20.12 -31.27 16.01
C PHE A 522 20.60 -29.81 16.13
N LEU A 523 21.83 -29.59 16.62
CA LEU A 523 22.49 -28.28 16.66
C LEU A 523 23.62 -28.17 15.64
N HIS A 524 23.85 -26.97 15.12
CA HIS A 524 25.10 -26.67 14.42
C HIS A 524 26.32 -26.77 15.36
N ARG A 525 27.51 -26.72 14.77
CA ARG A 525 28.79 -26.88 15.49
C ARG A 525 29.01 -25.87 16.62
N ASP A 526 28.34 -24.72 16.56
CA ASP A 526 28.40 -23.68 17.59
C ASP A 526 27.67 -24.05 18.90
N GLY A 527 26.82 -25.08 18.87
CA GLY A 527 25.99 -25.49 20.00
C GLY A 527 24.92 -24.47 20.39
N LYS A 528 24.65 -23.47 19.55
CA LYS A 528 23.73 -22.36 19.84
C LYS A 528 22.71 -22.11 18.74
N THR A 529 22.91 -22.72 17.58
CA THR A 529 22.01 -22.59 16.44
C THR A 529 21.34 -23.95 16.20
N LEU A 530 20.00 -23.97 16.20
CA LEU A 530 19.21 -25.13 15.79
C LEU A 530 19.42 -25.36 14.30
N MET A 531 19.55 -26.63 13.91
CA MET A 531 19.40 -27.01 12.50
C MET A 531 17.97 -26.70 12.05
N ASN A 532 17.77 -26.40 10.76
CA ASN A 532 16.42 -26.38 10.20
C ASN A 532 15.87 -27.81 10.04
N MET A 533 14.56 -27.98 9.85
CA MET A 533 13.99 -29.35 9.73
C MET A 533 14.56 -30.11 8.54
N ASP A 534 14.85 -29.47 7.41
CA ASP A 534 15.47 -30.13 6.26
C ASP A 534 16.87 -30.68 6.59
N GLU A 535 17.63 -30.01 7.45
CA GLU A 535 18.93 -30.45 7.97
C GLU A 535 18.81 -31.54 9.06
N MET A 536 17.70 -31.54 9.80
CA MET A 536 17.40 -32.59 10.78
C MET A 536 16.89 -33.89 10.12
N VAL A 537 16.40 -33.82 8.89
CA VAL A 537 15.94 -35.00 8.12
C VAL A 537 17.09 -35.58 7.29
N ASP A 538 17.50 -36.82 7.58
CA ASP A 538 18.46 -37.55 6.75
C ASP A 538 17.76 -38.23 5.56
N LYS A 539 17.67 -37.51 4.44
CA LYS A 539 17.03 -37.99 3.21
C LYS A 539 17.70 -39.21 2.58
N ASN A 540 18.91 -39.58 3.03
CA ASN A 540 19.65 -40.74 2.53
C ASN A 540 19.54 -41.96 3.45
N ALA A 541 18.82 -41.86 4.57
CA ALA A 541 18.66 -42.96 5.50
C ALA A 541 17.84 -44.12 4.90
N GLY A 542 18.23 -45.36 5.22
CA GLY A 542 17.57 -46.56 4.69
C GLY A 542 16.20 -46.89 5.31
N ASN A 543 15.77 -46.15 6.35
CA ASN A 543 14.48 -46.34 7.02
C ASN A 543 13.98 -45.04 7.68
N PHE A 544 12.68 -45.00 8.01
CA PHE A 544 12.02 -43.84 8.61
C PHE A 544 12.57 -43.43 9.98
N THR A 545 12.95 -44.40 10.82
CA THR A 545 13.50 -44.14 12.16
C THR A 545 14.81 -43.38 12.08
N ASP A 546 15.68 -43.77 11.15
CA ASP A 546 16.97 -43.12 10.93
C ASP A 546 16.79 -41.76 10.24
N MET A 547 15.84 -41.67 9.30
CA MET A 547 15.53 -40.43 8.59
C MET A 547 15.08 -39.30 9.54
N TYR A 548 14.29 -39.60 10.56
CA TYR A 548 13.73 -38.60 11.49
C TYR A 548 14.40 -38.55 12.87
N ARG A 549 15.51 -39.27 13.05
CA ARG A 549 16.14 -39.46 14.37
C ARG A 549 16.51 -38.15 15.09
N ARG A 550 16.99 -37.14 14.36
CA ARG A 550 17.35 -35.81 14.94
C ARG A 550 16.11 -35.00 15.31
N LEU A 551 15.06 -35.07 14.50
CA LEU A 551 13.78 -34.43 14.81
C LEU A 551 13.15 -35.06 16.05
N ASP A 552 13.18 -36.38 16.16
CA ASP A 552 12.70 -37.11 17.35
C ASP A 552 13.54 -36.80 18.60
N ALA A 553 14.85 -36.59 18.46
CA ALA A 553 15.70 -36.13 19.57
C ALA A 553 15.38 -34.69 19.99
N PHE A 554 15.13 -33.79 19.02
CA PHE A 554 14.73 -32.42 19.28
C PHE A 554 13.38 -32.35 19.99
N ASP A 555 12.37 -33.08 19.49
CA ASP A 555 11.03 -33.12 20.05
C ASP A 555 11.05 -33.63 21.50
N ARG A 556 11.74 -34.76 21.76
CA ARG A 556 11.88 -35.29 23.14
C ARG A 556 12.61 -34.32 24.07
N TRP A 557 13.68 -33.68 23.61
CA TRP A 557 14.37 -32.68 24.43
C TRP A 557 13.43 -31.54 24.85
N LEU A 558 12.67 -31.04 23.88
CA LEU A 558 11.76 -29.92 24.06
C LEU A 558 10.53 -30.31 24.90
N ASN A 559 9.99 -31.51 24.70
CA ASN A 559 8.68 -31.87 25.21
C ASN A 559 8.70 -32.77 26.46
N ASP A 560 9.72 -33.60 26.65
CA ASP A 560 9.82 -34.56 27.77
C ASP A 560 10.48 -33.97 29.03
N GLY A 561 10.59 -32.64 29.10
CA GLY A 561 11.06 -31.92 30.30
C GLY A 561 12.57 -31.72 30.41
N SER A 562 13.35 -32.19 29.42
CA SER A 562 14.81 -32.02 29.42
C SER A 562 15.24 -30.57 29.17
N ALA A 563 14.38 -29.73 28.58
CA ALA A 563 14.66 -28.31 28.31
C ALA A 563 14.56 -27.38 29.55
N GLY A 564 14.23 -27.91 30.74
CA GLY A 564 14.29 -27.15 31.99
C GLY A 564 13.04 -26.32 32.34
N GLY A 565 13.06 -25.72 33.53
CA GLY A 565 11.90 -25.02 34.11
C GLY A 565 11.51 -23.74 33.35
N ASP A 566 12.50 -22.90 32.99
CA ASP A 566 12.25 -21.64 32.27
C ASP A 566 11.53 -21.87 30.92
N TRP A 567 11.86 -22.98 30.24
CA TRP A 567 11.16 -23.38 29.02
C TRP A 567 9.72 -23.83 29.29
N ILE A 568 9.50 -24.63 30.34
CA ILE A 568 8.17 -25.12 30.71
C ILE A 568 7.23 -23.93 30.99
N ASP A 569 7.72 -22.91 31.70
CA ASP A 569 6.94 -21.72 32.03
C ASP A 569 6.53 -20.94 30.76
N VAL A 570 7.49 -20.66 29.87
CA VAL A 570 7.22 -19.92 28.62
C VAL A 570 6.34 -20.73 27.68
N ARG A 571 6.59 -22.04 27.53
CA ARG A 571 5.74 -22.96 26.76
C ARG A 571 4.32 -23.00 27.28
N THR A 572 4.12 -22.96 28.60
CA THR A 572 2.79 -22.95 29.21
C THR A 572 2.03 -21.68 28.84
N LEU A 573 2.68 -20.51 28.88
CA LEU A 573 2.07 -19.24 28.49
C LEU A 573 1.81 -19.14 26.98
N LEU A 574 2.74 -19.62 26.14
CA LEU A 574 2.51 -19.78 24.70
C LEU A 574 1.25 -20.61 24.44
N ARG A 575 1.13 -21.76 25.12
CA ARG A 575 0.00 -22.67 24.96
C ARG A 575 -1.29 -22.06 25.46
N GLN A 576 -1.26 -21.38 26.60
CA GLN A 576 -2.41 -20.69 27.15
C GLN A 576 -2.89 -19.59 26.20
N GLY A 577 -2.00 -18.68 25.78
CA GLY A 577 -2.34 -17.63 24.82
C GLY A 577 -2.92 -18.20 23.53
N PHE A 578 -2.28 -19.23 22.96
CA PHE A 578 -2.77 -19.92 21.76
C PHE A 578 -4.18 -20.48 21.97
N SER A 579 -4.39 -21.22 23.06
CA SER A 579 -5.67 -21.87 23.35
C SER A 579 -6.78 -20.86 23.67
N ASP A 580 -6.46 -19.75 24.34
CA ASP A 580 -7.41 -18.68 24.69
C ASP A 580 -7.90 -17.90 23.45
N SER A 581 -7.18 -18.01 22.33
CA SER A 581 -7.51 -17.31 21.08
C SER A 581 -7.79 -18.23 19.89
N PHE A 582 -7.68 -19.54 20.09
CA PHE A 582 -7.98 -20.57 19.09
C PHE A 582 -9.23 -21.35 19.48
N ASP A 583 -10.23 -21.35 18.59
CA ASP A 583 -11.40 -22.20 18.75
C ASP A 583 -11.11 -23.55 18.09
N ARG A 584 -10.88 -24.59 18.91
CA ARG A 584 -10.66 -25.95 18.39
C ARG A 584 -11.89 -26.43 17.64
N PHE A 585 -11.67 -27.04 16.47
CA PHE A 585 -12.73 -27.55 15.63
C PHE A 585 -13.00 -29.01 15.97
N ASP A 586 -14.14 -29.26 16.62
CA ASP A 586 -14.64 -30.60 16.98
C ASP A 586 -15.37 -31.28 15.81
#